data_AF-A0A7R6WAX0-F1
#
_entry.id   AF-A0A7R6WAX0-F1
#
_cell.length_a   1.000
_cell.length_b   1.000
_cell.length_c   1.000
_cell.angle_alpha   90.00
_cell.angle_beta   90.00
_cell.angle_gamma   90.00
#
_symmetry.space_group_name_H-M   'P 1'
#
loop_
_entity.id
_entity.type
_entity.pdbx_description
1 polymer ?
#
loop_
_entity_poly.entity_id
_entity_poly.type
_entity_poly.pdbx_seq_one_letter_code
_entity_poly.pdbx_strand_id
1 'polypeptide(L)'
;MPATYLAKDFIQTKEGLIFAVVAQEIEQGKVLCFLRYVLKGESWQKLDTAVANQLLSEQYPQYLFYSKQKSAHLHAVDIQAIVIHHQPKQRLQVLLIKQNPDAVEQDLLNLCHLLRMAGIELHDIGVTGSLLIGAQNPSSDIDLVVYDRKKFHCFREIIAQLILEDKLQSLDTAAWLDSYNRRQCDLSYADYVWHEQRKYNKALINGRKFDLNLLVVQELGNLLTYEKQGALVMQAEVNDAQYAFDYPARFQVRHTKVAEVVCYTATYTGQAEQGEVIEVSGQLEVSNTGLVRILVGSTREAEGEYIKVITS
;
A
#
# COMPACT_ATOMS: atom_id res chain seq x y z
N MET A 1 3.38 -20.79 16.89
CA MET A 1 4.10 -19.52 16.63
C MET A 1 3.16 -18.38 16.94
N PRO A 2 3.62 -17.26 17.51
CA PRO A 2 2.76 -16.08 17.67
C PRO A 2 2.24 -15.62 16.31
N ALA A 3 1.01 -15.10 16.27
CA ALA A 3 0.42 -14.59 15.04
C ALA A 3 1.27 -13.42 14.49
N THR A 4 1.56 -13.44 13.20
CA THR A 4 2.24 -12.35 12.50
C THR A 4 1.20 -11.52 11.75
N TYR A 5 1.17 -10.23 12.02
CA TYR A 5 0.28 -9.28 11.34
C TYR A 5 1.11 -8.54 10.30
N LEU A 6 0.66 -8.50 9.06
CA LEU A 6 1.39 -7.84 7.97
C LEU A 6 0.61 -6.65 7.46
N ALA A 7 1.31 -5.64 6.91
CA ALA A 7 0.63 -4.62 6.13
C ALA A 7 -0.22 -5.29 5.03
N LYS A 8 -1.37 -4.71 4.66
CA LYS A 8 -2.40 -5.32 3.78
C LYS A 8 -3.26 -6.41 4.44
N ASP A 9 -2.97 -6.87 5.65
CA ASP A 9 -3.93 -7.62 6.47
C ASP A 9 -4.94 -6.66 7.12
N PHE A 10 -6.13 -7.15 7.42
CA PHE A 10 -7.11 -6.44 8.26
C PHE A 10 -7.30 -7.18 9.59
N ILE A 11 -7.53 -6.43 10.66
CA ILE A 11 -7.87 -6.98 11.99
C ILE A 11 -9.23 -6.44 12.42
N GLN A 12 -10.01 -7.28 13.06
CA GLN A 12 -11.37 -6.96 13.51
C GLN A 12 -11.47 -7.04 15.03
N THR A 13 -12.21 -6.11 15.62
CA THR A 13 -12.52 -6.09 17.05
C THR A 13 -13.98 -6.46 17.30
N LYS A 14 -14.30 -6.81 18.56
CA LYS A 14 -15.65 -7.21 18.98
C LYS A 14 -16.71 -6.12 18.78
N GLU A 15 -16.31 -4.85 18.71
CA GLU A 15 -17.19 -3.71 18.48
C GLU A 15 -17.66 -3.57 17.02
N GLY A 16 -17.23 -4.47 16.12
CA GLY A 16 -17.56 -4.38 14.70
C GLY A 16 -16.73 -3.33 13.97
N LEU A 17 -15.47 -3.15 14.39
CA LEU A 17 -14.50 -2.27 13.75
C LEU A 17 -13.45 -3.09 13.01
N ILE A 18 -13.11 -2.68 11.79
CA ILE A 18 -12.06 -3.30 10.98
C ILE A 18 -10.96 -2.29 10.70
N PHE A 19 -9.75 -2.66 11.09
CA PHE A 19 -8.54 -1.87 10.93
C PHE A 19 -7.63 -2.52 9.89
N ALA A 20 -7.09 -1.70 8.99
CA ALA A 20 -6.02 -2.10 8.08
C ALA A 20 -4.68 -2.00 8.80
N VAL A 21 -3.92 -3.08 8.83
CA VAL A 21 -2.57 -3.13 9.41
C VAL A 21 -1.62 -2.31 8.53
N VAL A 22 -0.78 -1.49 9.16
CA VAL A 22 0.17 -0.59 8.47
C VAL A 22 1.64 -0.87 8.81
N ALA A 23 1.90 -1.81 9.71
CA ALA A 23 3.26 -2.18 10.09
C ALA A 23 3.29 -3.66 10.50
N GLN A 24 4.42 -4.33 10.28
CA GLN A 24 4.62 -5.71 10.72
C GLN A 24 4.97 -5.76 12.23
N GLU A 25 5.55 -4.67 12.72
CA GLU A 25 6.03 -4.53 14.09
C GLU A 25 4.87 -4.41 15.09
N ILE A 26 5.05 -5.04 16.25
CA ILE A 26 4.17 -4.87 17.41
C ILE A 26 4.80 -3.85 18.36
N GLU A 27 4.04 -2.80 18.70
CA GLU A 27 4.47 -1.78 19.67
C GLU A 27 3.61 -1.89 20.93
N GLN A 28 4.24 -2.12 22.08
CA GLN A 28 3.55 -2.20 23.38
C GLN A 28 2.40 -3.24 23.40
N GLY A 29 2.58 -4.37 22.73
CA GLY A 29 1.57 -5.43 22.63
C GLY A 29 0.42 -5.11 21.66
N LYS A 30 0.55 -4.05 20.85
CA LYS A 30 -0.49 -3.59 19.92
C LYS A 30 -0.04 -3.68 18.46
N VAL A 31 -0.98 -4.00 17.58
CA VAL A 31 -0.81 -3.98 16.13
C VAL A 31 -1.05 -2.56 15.63
N LEU A 32 -0.07 -1.98 14.92
CA LEU A 32 -0.21 -0.65 14.31
C LEU A 32 -1.10 -0.74 13.07
N CYS A 33 -2.14 0.08 13.04
CA CYS A 33 -3.19 -0.01 12.04
C CYS A 33 -3.92 1.33 11.84
N PHE A 34 -4.90 1.33 10.93
CA PHE A 34 -5.85 2.43 10.77
C PHE A 34 -7.25 1.87 10.57
N LEU A 35 -8.26 2.50 11.19
CA LEU A 35 -9.65 2.10 11.07
C LEU A 35 -10.12 2.38 9.64
N ARG A 36 -10.77 1.39 9.02
CA ARG A 36 -11.22 1.49 7.62
C ARG A 36 -12.67 1.15 7.44
N TYR A 37 -13.22 0.26 8.24
CA TYR A 37 -14.64 -0.10 8.14
C TYR A 37 -15.27 -0.21 9.52
N VAL A 38 -16.55 0.15 9.57
CA VAL A 38 -17.43 -0.07 10.71
C VAL A 38 -18.64 -0.87 10.24
N LEU A 39 -19.08 -1.83 11.05
CA LEU A 39 -20.31 -2.57 10.78
C LEU A 39 -21.51 -1.68 11.11
N LYS A 40 -22.37 -1.43 10.11
CA LYS A 40 -23.67 -0.76 10.31
C LYS A 40 -24.79 -1.68 9.85
N GLY A 41 -25.56 -2.16 10.83
CA GLY A 41 -26.53 -3.23 10.60
C GLY A 41 -25.78 -4.50 10.16
N GLU A 42 -26.04 -4.95 8.94
CA GLU A 42 -25.41 -6.14 8.36
C GLU A 42 -24.34 -5.83 7.31
N SER A 43 -24.00 -4.55 7.10
CA SER A 43 -23.06 -4.14 6.04
C SER A 43 -21.86 -3.35 6.55
N TRP A 44 -20.73 -3.52 5.88
CA TRP A 44 -19.51 -2.77 6.16
C TRP A 44 -19.55 -1.39 5.50
N GLN A 45 -19.48 -0.33 6.29
CA GLN A 45 -19.30 1.02 5.79
C GLN A 45 -17.83 1.41 5.81
N LYS A 46 -17.29 1.81 4.66
CA LYS A 46 -15.94 2.38 4.54
C LYS A 46 -15.87 3.76 5.17
N LEU A 47 -14.77 4.04 5.89
CA LEU A 47 -14.50 5.32 6.54
C LEU A 47 -13.26 5.98 5.93
N ASP A 48 -13.36 7.29 5.73
CA ASP A 48 -12.23 8.17 5.45
C ASP A 48 -11.49 8.53 6.74
N THR A 49 -10.26 9.00 6.62
CA THR A 49 -9.33 9.23 7.74
C THR A 49 -9.92 10.14 8.81
N ALA A 50 -10.50 11.28 8.42
CA ALA A 50 -11.07 12.24 9.34
C ALA A 50 -12.27 11.65 10.13
N VAL A 51 -13.17 10.94 9.43
CA VAL A 51 -14.34 10.30 10.05
C VAL A 51 -13.91 9.18 11.00
N ALA A 52 -12.90 8.40 10.61
CA ALA A 52 -12.33 7.35 11.44
C ALA A 52 -11.72 7.93 12.73
N ASN A 53 -10.92 8.99 12.62
CA ASN A 53 -10.33 9.67 13.78
C ASN A 53 -11.41 10.24 14.71
N GLN A 54 -12.43 10.89 14.16
CA GLN A 54 -13.54 11.44 14.94
C GLN A 54 -14.26 10.33 15.72
N LEU A 55 -14.65 9.24 15.03
CA LEU A 55 -15.34 8.12 15.66
C LEU A 55 -14.52 7.50 16.81
N LEU A 56 -13.22 7.30 16.60
CA LEU A 56 -12.36 6.77 17.64
C LEU A 56 -12.23 7.74 18.81
N SER A 57 -12.06 9.05 18.55
CA SER A 57 -11.93 10.04 19.61
C SER A 57 -13.19 10.13 20.49
N GLU A 58 -14.37 9.96 19.91
CA GLU A 58 -15.66 10.08 20.60
C GLU A 58 -16.08 8.79 21.31
N GLN A 59 -15.83 7.62 20.70
CA GLN A 59 -16.42 6.35 21.14
C GLN A 59 -15.40 5.28 21.54
N TYR A 60 -14.21 5.29 20.95
CA TYR A 60 -13.21 4.24 21.15
C TYR A 60 -11.78 4.81 21.31
N PRO A 61 -11.55 5.72 22.28
CA PRO A 61 -10.28 6.44 22.40
C PRO A 61 -9.10 5.51 22.72
N GLN A 62 -9.37 4.30 23.22
CA GLN A 62 -8.34 3.28 23.47
C GLN A 62 -7.60 2.83 22.20
N TYR A 63 -8.16 3.06 21.01
CA TYR A 63 -7.52 2.71 19.74
C TYR A 63 -6.66 3.85 19.16
N LEU A 64 -6.74 5.06 19.69
CA LEU A 64 -5.84 6.16 19.30
C LEU A 64 -4.45 5.94 19.90
N PHE A 65 -3.41 6.07 19.08
CA PHE A 65 -2.05 5.73 19.49
C PHE A 65 -1.02 6.67 18.87
N TYR A 66 0.01 7.01 19.64
CA TYR A 66 1.21 7.67 19.12
C TYR A 66 2.35 6.66 19.11
N SER A 67 2.82 6.29 17.92
CA SER A 67 3.99 5.43 17.77
C SER A 67 5.26 6.23 17.94
N LYS A 68 6.06 5.86 18.94
CA LYS A 68 7.39 6.47 19.12
C LYS A 68 8.35 6.02 18.03
N GLN A 69 8.20 4.78 17.55
CA GLN A 69 9.06 4.20 16.53
C GLN A 69 8.88 4.89 15.17
N LYS A 70 7.64 5.28 14.84
CA LYS A 70 7.29 5.96 13.58
C LYS A 70 7.16 7.48 13.73
N SER A 71 7.29 8.02 14.95
CA SER A 71 7.06 9.44 15.27
C SER A 71 5.77 9.98 14.65
N ALA A 72 4.66 9.25 14.82
CA ALA A 72 3.39 9.53 14.15
C ALA A 72 2.16 9.09 14.98
N HIS A 73 1.06 9.83 14.79
CA HIS A 73 -0.27 9.42 15.26
C HIS A 73 -0.87 8.40 14.29
N LEU A 74 -1.33 7.29 14.84
CA LEU A 74 -1.97 6.19 14.13
C LEU A 74 -2.96 5.48 15.06
N HIS A 75 -3.58 4.39 14.62
CA HIS A 75 -4.40 3.57 15.50
C HIS A 75 -3.66 2.32 15.93
N ALA A 76 -3.94 1.81 17.13
CA ALA A 76 -3.35 0.56 17.57
C ALA A 76 -4.38 -0.29 18.30
N VAL A 77 -4.42 -1.58 17.96
CA VAL A 77 -5.33 -2.54 18.58
C VAL A 77 -4.49 -3.51 19.40
N ASP A 78 -4.86 -3.69 20.67
CA ASP A 78 -4.25 -4.71 21.53
C ASP A 78 -4.46 -6.10 20.94
N ILE A 79 -3.43 -6.93 20.91
CA ILE A 79 -3.53 -8.29 20.36
C ILE A 79 -4.67 -9.07 21.02
N GLN A 80 -4.92 -8.86 22.31
CA GLN A 80 -6.00 -9.53 23.04
C GLN A 80 -7.41 -9.05 22.64
N ALA A 81 -7.53 -7.89 22.00
CA ALA A 81 -8.80 -7.33 21.52
C ALA A 81 -9.15 -7.75 20.08
N ILE A 82 -8.21 -8.40 19.38
CA ILE A 82 -8.42 -8.87 18.00
C ILE A 82 -9.24 -10.16 18.03
N VAL A 83 -10.43 -10.13 17.43
CA VAL A 83 -11.32 -11.29 17.35
C VAL A 83 -11.22 -12.03 16.01
N ILE A 84 -10.85 -11.33 14.92
CA ILE A 84 -10.61 -11.94 13.61
C ILE A 84 -9.40 -11.27 12.96
N HIS A 85 -8.53 -12.09 12.37
CA HIS A 85 -7.40 -11.66 11.54
C HIS A 85 -7.68 -12.07 10.09
N HIS A 86 -7.93 -11.09 9.24
CA HIS A 86 -8.24 -11.28 7.83
C HIS A 86 -6.95 -11.24 7.01
N GLN A 87 -6.62 -12.36 6.36
CA GLN A 87 -5.34 -12.53 5.66
C GLN A 87 -5.54 -12.66 4.14
N PRO A 88 -4.86 -11.83 3.31
CA PRO A 88 -5.07 -11.81 1.86
C PRO A 88 -4.87 -13.16 1.15
N LYS A 89 -3.83 -13.92 1.52
CA LYS A 89 -3.58 -15.26 0.93
C LYS A 89 -4.76 -16.21 1.20
N GLN A 90 -5.25 -16.26 2.44
CA GLN A 90 -6.36 -17.12 2.82
C GLN A 90 -7.65 -16.72 2.10
N ARG A 91 -7.92 -15.40 2.03
CA ARG A 91 -9.11 -14.90 1.33
C ARG A 91 -9.12 -15.28 -0.14
N LEU A 92 -7.98 -15.17 -0.82
CA LEU A 92 -7.89 -15.55 -2.23
C LEU A 92 -8.24 -17.04 -2.44
N GLN A 93 -7.73 -17.93 -1.58
CA GLN A 93 -8.05 -19.36 -1.67
C GLN A 93 -9.54 -19.65 -1.47
N VAL A 94 -10.21 -18.94 -0.56
CA VAL A 94 -11.66 -19.05 -0.36
C VAL A 94 -12.42 -18.58 -1.60
N LEU A 95 -12.00 -17.48 -2.23
CA LEU A 95 -12.64 -16.95 -3.43
C LEU A 95 -12.49 -17.87 -4.64
N LEU A 96 -11.32 -18.50 -4.81
CA LEU A 96 -11.03 -19.41 -5.94
C LEU A 96 -11.96 -20.63 -6.00
N ILE A 97 -12.58 -21.02 -4.89
CA ILE A 97 -13.52 -22.16 -4.80
C ILE A 97 -14.97 -21.74 -4.59
N LYS A 98 -15.25 -20.43 -4.56
CA LYS A 98 -16.59 -19.89 -4.32
C LYS A 98 -17.51 -20.22 -5.50
N GLN A 99 -18.67 -20.81 -5.21
CA GLN A 99 -19.62 -21.25 -6.26
C GLN A 99 -20.41 -20.11 -6.89
N ASN A 100 -20.75 -19.09 -6.10
CA ASN A 100 -21.56 -17.95 -6.54
C ASN A 100 -20.77 -16.64 -6.31
N PRO A 101 -19.77 -16.34 -7.15
CA PRO A 101 -19.06 -15.07 -7.08
C PRO A 101 -19.98 -13.92 -7.52
N ASP A 102 -19.84 -12.76 -6.88
CA ASP A 102 -20.40 -11.52 -7.44
C ASP A 102 -19.58 -11.04 -8.64
N ALA A 103 -19.97 -9.92 -9.27
CA ALA A 103 -19.28 -9.40 -10.46
C ALA A 103 -17.81 -9.03 -10.20
N VAL A 104 -17.48 -8.49 -9.01
CA VAL A 104 -16.10 -8.09 -8.66
C VAL A 104 -15.25 -9.33 -8.42
N GLU A 105 -15.81 -10.32 -7.70
CA GLU A 105 -15.17 -11.60 -7.48
C GLU A 105 -14.99 -12.37 -8.80
N GLN A 106 -15.94 -12.29 -9.73
CA GLN A 106 -15.81 -12.90 -11.05
C GLN A 106 -14.67 -12.28 -11.87
N ASP A 107 -14.51 -10.95 -11.84
CA ASP A 107 -13.38 -10.28 -12.47
C ASP A 107 -12.04 -10.67 -11.83
N LEU A 108 -11.99 -10.86 -10.50
CA LEU A 108 -10.83 -11.42 -9.81
C LEU A 108 -10.52 -12.84 -10.30
N LEU A 109 -11.52 -13.71 -10.43
CA LEU A 109 -11.33 -15.07 -10.93
C LEU A 109 -10.81 -15.10 -12.37
N ASN A 110 -11.33 -14.22 -13.24
CA ASN A 110 -10.86 -14.05 -14.60
C ASN A 110 -9.40 -13.60 -14.64
N LEU A 111 -9.03 -12.62 -13.80
CA LEU A 111 -7.65 -12.16 -13.67
C LEU A 111 -6.73 -13.29 -13.17
N CYS A 112 -7.14 -14.03 -12.15
CA CYS A 112 -6.39 -15.18 -11.64
C CYS A 112 -6.19 -16.27 -12.70
N HIS A 113 -7.21 -16.55 -13.52
CA HIS A 113 -7.11 -17.50 -14.62
C HIS A 113 -6.08 -17.03 -15.67
N LEU A 114 -6.15 -15.75 -16.06
CA LEU A 114 -5.22 -15.15 -17.02
C LEU A 114 -3.77 -15.19 -16.52
N LEU A 115 -3.54 -14.83 -15.25
CA LEU A 115 -2.22 -14.90 -14.63
C LEU A 115 -1.69 -16.34 -14.60
N ARG A 116 -2.54 -17.32 -14.27
CA ARG A 116 -2.16 -18.74 -14.26
C ARG A 116 -1.77 -19.23 -15.66
N MET A 117 -2.48 -18.81 -16.70
CA MET A 117 -2.11 -19.12 -18.09
C MET A 117 -0.76 -18.51 -18.48
N ALA A 118 -0.41 -17.36 -17.91
CA ALA A 118 0.89 -16.71 -18.08
C ALA A 118 2.01 -17.34 -17.21
N GLY A 119 1.74 -18.46 -16.52
CA GLY A 119 2.74 -19.19 -15.74
C GLY A 119 2.86 -18.75 -14.28
N ILE A 120 1.94 -17.92 -13.79
CA ILE A 120 1.95 -17.47 -12.40
C ILE A 120 1.30 -18.48 -11.46
N GLU A 121 2.01 -18.82 -10.39
CA GLU A 121 1.47 -19.62 -9.30
C GLU A 121 0.70 -18.75 -8.29
N LEU A 122 -0.59 -19.01 -8.15
CA LEU A 122 -1.48 -18.20 -7.30
C LEU A 122 -1.29 -18.42 -5.79
N HIS A 123 -0.50 -19.43 -5.38
CA HIS A 123 -0.31 -19.75 -3.95
C HIS A 123 0.45 -18.64 -3.20
N ASP A 124 1.23 -17.84 -3.92
CA ASP A 124 2.01 -16.71 -3.38
C ASP A 124 1.37 -15.35 -3.60
N ILE A 125 0.08 -15.35 -3.91
CA ILE A 125 -0.71 -14.14 -4.09
C ILE A 125 -1.80 -14.10 -3.02
N GLY A 126 -2.14 -12.89 -2.60
CA GLY A 126 -3.33 -12.61 -1.81
C GLY A 126 -4.19 -11.53 -2.47
N VAL A 127 -5.41 -11.39 -1.96
CA VAL A 127 -6.32 -10.30 -2.32
C VAL A 127 -6.68 -9.50 -1.07
N THR A 128 -6.51 -8.18 -1.12
CA THR A 128 -6.77 -7.27 0.01
C THR A 128 -7.92 -6.31 -0.33
N GLY A 129 -8.01 -5.17 0.36
CA GLY A 129 -9.00 -4.13 0.09
C GLY A 129 -10.41 -4.56 0.51
N SER A 130 -11.43 -4.14 -0.25
CA SER A 130 -12.82 -4.48 0.06
C SER A 130 -13.11 -5.98 -0.10
N LEU A 131 -12.47 -6.63 -1.08
CA LEU A 131 -12.57 -8.08 -1.30
C LEU A 131 -12.06 -8.90 -0.11
N LEU A 132 -11.12 -8.38 0.69
CA LEU A 132 -10.58 -9.05 1.88
C LEU A 132 -11.68 -9.47 2.86
N ILE A 133 -12.66 -8.59 3.03
CA ILE A 133 -13.70 -8.69 4.07
C ILE A 133 -15.11 -8.81 3.49
N GLY A 134 -15.24 -8.94 2.16
CA GLY A 134 -16.55 -9.02 1.51
C GLY A 134 -17.31 -7.68 1.48
N ALA A 135 -16.60 -6.55 1.54
CA ALA A 135 -17.19 -5.20 1.57
C ALA A 135 -17.21 -4.53 0.18
N GLN A 136 -16.98 -5.30 -0.88
CA GLN A 136 -16.97 -4.78 -2.24
C GLN A 136 -18.35 -4.33 -2.71
N ASN A 137 -18.33 -3.40 -3.65
CA ASN A 137 -19.48 -2.89 -4.39
C ASN A 137 -19.13 -2.89 -5.90
N PRO A 138 -20.09 -2.60 -6.80
CA PRO A 138 -19.83 -2.66 -8.24
C PRO A 138 -18.68 -1.77 -8.74
N SER A 139 -18.34 -0.68 -8.04
CA SER A 139 -17.22 0.22 -8.36
C SER A 139 -15.92 -0.13 -7.65
N SER A 140 -15.84 -1.25 -6.93
CA SER A 140 -14.63 -1.65 -6.22
C SER A 140 -13.53 -2.10 -7.17
N ASP A 141 -12.30 -1.69 -6.86
CA ASP A 141 -11.08 -2.18 -7.50
C ASP A 141 -10.70 -3.59 -6.98
N ILE A 142 -9.77 -4.24 -7.66
CA ILE A 142 -9.12 -5.47 -7.18
C ILE A 142 -7.70 -5.14 -6.68
N ASP A 143 -7.41 -5.39 -5.42
CA ASP A 143 -6.07 -5.18 -4.85
C ASP A 143 -5.36 -6.53 -4.65
N LEU A 144 -4.40 -6.85 -5.51
CA LEU A 144 -3.56 -8.05 -5.37
C LEU A 144 -2.32 -7.75 -4.51
N VAL A 145 -1.86 -8.76 -3.78
CA VAL A 145 -0.65 -8.72 -2.96
C VAL A 145 0.28 -9.87 -3.34
N VAL A 146 1.53 -9.56 -3.67
CA VAL A 146 2.59 -10.54 -3.99
C VAL A 146 3.65 -10.49 -2.90
N TYR A 147 4.10 -11.65 -2.45
CA TYR A 147 4.93 -11.77 -1.25
C TYR A 147 6.43 -12.01 -1.54
N ASP A 148 6.83 -11.99 -2.81
CA ASP A 148 8.20 -12.17 -3.26
C ASP A 148 8.58 -11.11 -4.30
N ARG A 149 9.77 -10.51 -4.17
CA ARG A 149 10.22 -9.42 -5.05
C ARG A 149 10.37 -9.90 -6.49
N LYS A 150 11.03 -11.04 -6.72
CA LYS A 150 11.30 -11.56 -8.06
C LYS A 150 9.99 -11.88 -8.78
N LYS A 151 9.06 -12.55 -8.08
CA LYS A 151 7.71 -12.80 -8.59
C LYS A 151 6.98 -11.50 -8.90
N PHE A 152 7.02 -10.49 -8.03
CA PHE A 152 6.37 -9.22 -8.30
C PHE A 152 6.90 -8.51 -9.55
N HIS A 153 8.22 -8.51 -9.79
CA HIS A 153 8.78 -7.96 -11.02
C HIS A 153 8.36 -8.75 -12.27
N CYS A 154 8.35 -10.09 -12.19
CA CYS A 154 7.82 -10.94 -13.26
C CYS A 154 6.34 -10.64 -13.56
N PHE A 155 5.52 -10.36 -12.55
CA PHE A 155 4.13 -9.97 -12.76
C PHE A 155 4.00 -8.66 -13.51
N ARG A 156 4.83 -7.66 -13.20
CA ARG A 156 4.81 -6.38 -13.92
C ARG A 156 5.11 -6.56 -15.40
N GLU A 157 6.10 -7.40 -15.73
CA GLU A 157 6.43 -7.77 -17.10
C GLU A 157 5.27 -8.50 -17.79
N ILE A 158 4.64 -9.44 -17.10
CA ILE A 158 3.45 -10.16 -17.61
C ILE A 158 2.28 -9.20 -17.82
N ILE A 159 2.02 -8.26 -16.92
CA ILE A 159 0.96 -7.25 -17.08
C ILE A 159 1.24 -6.40 -18.32
N ALA A 160 2.47 -5.93 -18.49
CA ALA A 160 2.87 -5.17 -19.68
C ALA A 160 2.62 -5.99 -20.96
N GLN A 161 3.03 -7.26 -20.98
CA GLN A 161 2.82 -8.16 -22.11
C GLN A 161 1.33 -8.42 -22.39
N LEU A 162 0.52 -8.67 -21.35
CA LEU A 162 -0.91 -8.92 -21.49
C LEU A 162 -1.67 -7.67 -21.99
N ILE A 163 -1.17 -6.47 -21.68
CA ILE A 163 -1.68 -5.23 -22.26
C ILE A 163 -1.35 -5.16 -23.77
N LEU A 164 -0.12 -5.51 -24.15
CA LEU A 164 0.27 -5.55 -25.57
C LEU A 164 -0.51 -6.60 -26.38
N GLU A 165 -0.96 -7.67 -25.72
CA GLU A 165 -1.77 -8.74 -26.32
C GLU A 165 -3.29 -8.46 -26.28
N ASP A 166 -3.72 -7.25 -25.86
CA ASP A 166 -5.12 -6.87 -25.68
C ASP A 166 -5.93 -7.78 -24.72
N LYS A 167 -5.24 -8.53 -23.85
CA LYS A 167 -5.86 -9.39 -22.82
C LYS A 167 -6.14 -8.63 -21.53
N LEU A 168 -5.39 -7.57 -21.29
CA LEU A 168 -5.64 -6.54 -20.29
C LEU A 168 -5.70 -5.19 -20.99
N GLN A 169 -6.34 -4.20 -20.38
CA GLN A 169 -6.37 -2.85 -20.93
C GLN A 169 -5.53 -1.91 -20.05
N SER A 170 -4.79 -1.01 -20.68
CA SER A 170 -4.30 0.18 -20.01
C SER A 170 -5.47 0.99 -19.44
N LEU A 171 -5.22 1.75 -18.37
CA LEU A 171 -6.19 2.71 -17.89
C LEU A 171 -6.46 3.75 -19.00
N ASP A 172 -7.74 4.03 -19.23
CA ASP A 172 -8.17 5.13 -20.10
C ASP A 172 -8.11 6.47 -19.35
N THR A 173 -8.42 7.57 -20.05
CA THR A 173 -8.39 8.92 -19.47
C THR A 173 -9.29 9.06 -18.23
N ALA A 174 -10.46 8.41 -18.23
CA ALA A 174 -11.39 8.49 -17.11
C ALA A 174 -10.85 7.73 -15.89
N ALA A 175 -10.29 6.53 -16.10
CA ALA A 175 -9.65 5.74 -15.07
C ALA A 175 -8.39 6.41 -14.51
N TRP A 176 -7.60 7.07 -15.35
CA TRP A 176 -6.46 7.88 -14.89
C TRP A 176 -6.89 9.08 -14.05
N LEU A 177 -7.93 9.79 -14.47
CA LEU A 177 -8.47 10.93 -13.74
C LEU A 177 -9.05 10.51 -12.37
N ASP A 178 -9.80 9.41 -12.32
CA ASP A 178 -10.28 8.83 -11.05
C ASP A 178 -9.11 8.44 -10.13
N SER A 179 -8.12 7.74 -10.68
CA SER A 179 -6.91 7.33 -9.96
C SER A 179 -6.18 8.54 -9.37
N TYR A 180 -5.98 9.59 -10.16
CA TYR A 180 -5.33 10.84 -9.73
C TYR A 180 -6.13 11.57 -8.64
N ASN A 181 -7.43 11.78 -8.84
CA ASN A 181 -8.30 12.49 -7.89
C ASN A 181 -8.37 11.81 -6.52
N ARG A 182 -8.24 10.47 -6.48
CA ARG A 182 -8.19 9.71 -5.22
C ARG A 182 -6.88 9.85 -4.46
N ARG A 183 -5.79 10.26 -5.12
CA ARG A 183 -4.49 10.47 -4.45
C ARG A 183 -4.35 11.85 -3.84
N GLN A 184 -4.94 12.88 -4.47
CA GLN A 184 -4.80 14.27 -4.04
C GLN A 184 -3.33 14.68 -3.82
N CYS A 185 -2.43 14.19 -4.67
CA CYS A 185 -1.00 14.43 -4.55
C CYS A 185 -0.57 15.75 -5.19
N ASP A 186 0.62 16.24 -4.83
CA ASP A 186 1.17 17.50 -5.35
C ASP A 186 1.84 17.40 -6.74
N LEU A 187 1.73 16.25 -7.41
CA LEU A 187 2.14 16.14 -8.81
C LEU A 187 1.07 16.72 -9.73
N SER A 188 1.49 17.28 -10.88
CA SER A 188 0.53 17.56 -11.95
C SER A 188 -0.08 16.26 -12.49
N TYR A 189 -1.29 16.33 -13.07
CA TYR A 189 -1.91 15.15 -13.70
C TYR A 189 -0.99 14.50 -14.75
N ALA A 190 -0.29 15.31 -15.55
CA ALA A 190 0.64 14.82 -16.55
C ALA A 190 1.84 14.08 -15.92
N ASP A 191 2.45 14.65 -14.88
CA ASP A 191 3.54 14.00 -14.14
C ASP A 191 3.06 12.70 -13.47
N TYR A 192 1.89 12.73 -12.83
CA TYR A 192 1.30 11.56 -12.19
C TYR A 192 1.08 10.42 -13.20
N VAL A 193 0.45 10.70 -14.34
CA VAL A 193 0.20 9.69 -15.37
C VAL A 193 1.50 9.14 -15.94
N TRP A 194 2.47 10.02 -16.24
CA TRP A 194 3.80 9.59 -16.73
C TRP A 194 4.48 8.63 -15.75
N HIS A 195 4.45 8.98 -14.45
CA HIS A 195 5.01 8.13 -13.40
C HIS A 195 4.28 6.80 -13.23
N GLU A 196 2.95 6.80 -13.26
CA GLU A 196 2.18 5.59 -13.02
C GLU A 196 2.21 4.62 -14.20
N GLN A 197 2.24 5.12 -15.45
CA GLN A 197 2.21 4.29 -16.66
C GLN A 197 3.40 3.33 -16.77
N ARG A 198 4.59 3.78 -16.37
CA ARG A 198 5.81 2.96 -16.42
C ARG A 198 5.92 1.93 -15.28
N LYS A 199 5.03 1.99 -14.27
CA LYS A 199 5.07 1.05 -13.15
C LYS A 199 4.54 -0.32 -13.51
N TYR A 200 3.62 -0.44 -14.46
CA TYR A 200 2.96 -1.71 -14.82
C TYR A 200 2.45 -2.51 -13.62
N ASN A 201 2.06 -1.82 -12.54
CA ASN A 201 1.50 -2.41 -11.33
C ASN A 201 -0.01 -2.16 -11.25
N LYS A 202 -0.64 -1.75 -12.34
CA LYS A 202 -2.09 -1.61 -12.47
C LYS A 202 -2.52 -1.74 -13.92
N ALA A 203 -3.70 -2.27 -14.13
CA ALA A 203 -4.36 -2.36 -15.42
C ALA A 203 -5.87 -2.53 -15.21
N LEU A 204 -6.63 -2.69 -16.30
CA LEU A 204 -8.04 -3.04 -16.27
C LEU A 204 -8.24 -4.49 -16.75
N ILE A 205 -9.08 -5.23 -16.04
CA ILE A 205 -9.65 -6.51 -16.46
C ILE A 205 -11.17 -6.31 -16.61
N ASN A 206 -11.72 -6.53 -17.81
CA ASN A 206 -13.14 -6.26 -18.10
C ASN A 206 -13.61 -4.85 -17.69
N GLY A 207 -12.75 -3.84 -17.86
CA GLY A 207 -13.03 -2.46 -17.43
C GLY A 207 -12.89 -2.21 -15.92
N ARG A 208 -12.62 -3.23 -15.10
CA ARG A 208 -12.35 -3.07 -13.66
C ARG A 208 -10.87 -2.90 -13.40
N LYS A 209 -10.51 -1.83 -12.69
CA LYS A 209 -9.13 -1.59 -12.30
C LYS A 209 -8.66 -2.60 -11.25
N PHE A 210 -7.44 -3.08 -11.42
CA PHE A 210 -6.72 -3.79 -10.38
C PHE A 210 -5.34 -3.16 -10.14
N ASP A 211 -4.87 -3.22 -8.89
CA ASP A 211 -3.53 -2.80 -8.50
C ASP A 211 -2.76 -4.01 -7.93
N LEU A 212 -1.46 -4.05 -8.23
CA LEU A 212 -0.51 -5.04 -7.74
C LEU A 212 0.37 -4.41 -6.66
N ASN A 213 0.41 -5.04 -5.49
CA ASN A 213 1.18 -4.58 -4.34
C ASN A 213 2.25 -5.62 -4.00
N LEU A 214 3.47 -5.18 -3.70
CA LEU A 214 4.51 -6.03 -3.13
C LEU A 214 4.49 -5.93 -1.61
N LEU A 215 4.63 -7.06 -0.93
CA LEU A 215 4.77 -7.13 0.51
C LEU A 215 5.78 -8.21 0.89
N VAL A 216 7.01 -7.79 1.17
CA VAL A 216 8.06 -8.69 1.64
C VAL A 216 8.04 -8.73 3.16
N VAL A 217 7.93 -9.93 3.73
CA VAL A 217 8.04 -10.12 5.19
C VAL A 217 9.48 -9.78 5.59
N GLN A 218 9.62 -8.83 6.52
CA GLN A 218 10.93 -8.40 6.98
C GLN A 218 11.37 -9.26 8.18
N GLU A 219 12.67 -9.55 8.27
CA GLU A 219 13.24 -10.04 9.53
C GLU A 219 13.23 -8.89 10.53
N LEU A 220 12.56 -9.09 11.67
CA LEU A 220 12.48 -8.09 12.73
C LEU A 220 13.85 -7.98 13.42
N GLY A 221 14.69 -7.07 12.92
CA GLY A 221 15.99 -6.73 13.49
C GLY A 221 15.94 -5.59 14.51
N ASN A 222 17.11 -5.03 14.85
CA ASN A 222 17.20 -3.82 15.68
C ASN A 222 16.49 -2.65 14.96
N LEU A 223 15.31 -2.28 15.45
CA LEU A 223 14.50 -1.20 14.89
C LEU A 223 15.17 0.14 15.21
N LEU A 224 15.63 0.82 14.17
CA LEU A 224 16.07 2.21 14.27
C LEU A 224 14.86 3.09 14.60
N THR A 225 15.03 3.98 15.56
CA THR A 225 14.05 5.04 15.85
C THR A 225 14.47 6.31 15.13
N TYR A 226 13.51 6.97 14.50
CA TYR A 226 13.74 8.19 13.73
C TYR A 226 12.98 9.36 14.33
N GLU A 227 13.62 10.53 14.32
CA GLU A 227 13.02 11.80 14.73
C GLU A 227 12.94 12.76 13.55
N LYS A 228 11.78 13.39 13.38
CA LYS A 228 11.53 14.39 12.32
C LYS A 228 12.24 15.71 12.68
N GLN A 229 13.02 16.22 11.74
CA GLN A 229 13.80 17.47 11.86
C GLN A 229 13.23 18.61 11.00
N GLY A 230 12.06 18.40 10.39
CA GLY A 230 11.35 19.39 9.56
C GLY A 230 11.29 19.01 8.08
N ALA A 231 10.48 19.76 7.33
CA ALA A 231 10.31 19.55 5.90
C ALA A 231 11.55 20.02 5.11
N LEU A 232 11.90 19.29 4.05
CA LEU A 232 12.99 19.60 3.13
C LEU A 232 12.59 19.26 1.70
N VAL A 233 12.98 20.12 0.77
CA VAL A 233 13.01 19.82 -0.67
C VAL A 233 14.45 19.63 -1.11
N MET A 234 14.74 18.53 -1.80
CA MET A 234 16.08 18.25 -2.34
C MET A 234 16.03 17.56 -3.70
N GLN A 235 17.12 17.67 -4.44
CA GLN A 235 17.34 16.91 -5.67
C GLN A 235 18.52 15.94 -5.48
N ALA A 236 18.37 14.71 -5.95
CA ALA A 236 19.44 13.72 -5.93
C ALA A 236 19.26 12.64 -7.00
N GLU A 237 20.37 12.03 -7.41
CA GLU A 237 20.38 10.83 -8.26
C GLU A 237 20.06 9.59 -7.40
N VAL A 238 19.17 8.74 -7.89
CA VAL A 238 18.88 7.42 -7.30
C VAL A 238 19.99 6.45 -7.70
N ASN A 239 20.84 6.03 -6.77
CA ASN A 239 21.89 5.03 -7.08
C ASN A 239 21.42 3.59 -6.94
N ASP A 240 20.34 3.32 -6.19
CA ASP A 240 19.74 2.00 -6.07
C ASP A 240 18.24 2.10 -5.79
N ALA A 241 17.45 1.42 -6.62
CA ALA A 241 15.98 1.38 -6.60
C ALA A 241 15.43 -0.05 -6.37
N GLN A 242 16.25 -1.00 -5.90
CA GLN A 242 15.82 -2.40 -5.72
C GLN A 242 14.63 -2.59 -4.77
N TYR A 243 14.41 -1.62 -3.86
CA TYR A 243 13.32 -1.60 -2.88
C TYR A 243 12.22 -0.59 -3.24
N ALA A 244 12.18 -0.10 -4.49
CA ALA A 244 11.24 0.93 -4.91
C ALA A 244 9.77 0.50 -4.76
N PHE A 245 9.48 -0.80 -4.85
CA PHE A 245 8.13 -1.34 -4.73
C PHE A 245 7.81 -1.93 -3.35
N ASP A 246 8.78 -1.96 -2.44
CA ASP A 246 8.59 -2.48 -1.09
C ASP A 246 7.59 -1.63 -0.29
N TYR A 247 7.22 -2.11 0.90
CA TYR A 247 6.46 -1.33 1.86
C TYR A 247 7.21 -1.26 3.20
N PRO A 248 7.74 -0.07 3.59
CA PRO A 248 7.81 1.15 2.79
C PRO A 248 8.71 1.00 1.56
N ALA A 249 8.46 1.81 0.52
CA ALA A 249 9.31 1.91 -0.64
C ALA A 249 10.60 2.65 -0.26
N ARG A 250 11.75 2.25 -0.80
CA ARG A 250 13.05 2.86 -0.49
C ARG A 250 13.88 3.10 -1.73
N PHE A 251 14.52 4.27 -1.77
CA PHE A 251 15.44 4.69 -2.82
C PHE A 251 16.74 5.14 -2.16
N GLN A 252 17.84 4.46 -2.44
CA GLN A 252 19.15 5.00 -2.04
C GLN A 252 19.48 6.16 -2.98
N VAL A 253 20.10 7.21 -2.43
CA VAL A 253 20.40 8.43 -3.21
C VAL A 253 21.85 8.86 -3.05
N ARG A 254 22.41 9.46 -4.11
CA ARG A 254 23.71 10.15 -4.05
C ARG A 254 23.49 11.57 -3.53
N HIS A 255 23.61 11.75 -2.22
CA HIS A 255 23.54 13.07 -1.58
C HIS A 255 24.54 13.19 -0.44
N THR A 256 25.05 14.40 -0.20
CA THR A 256 26.14 14.65 0.79
C THR A 256 25.74 14.35 2.22
N LYS A 257 24.46 14.48 2.55
CA LYS A 257 23.91 14.30 3.90
C LYS A 257 22.87 13.19 4.00
N VAL A 258 22.15 12.90 2.93
CA VAL A 258 20.94 12.05 2.96
C VAL A 258 21.30 10.73 2.32
N ALA A 259 21.08 9.63 3.03
CA ALA A 259 21.43 8.29 2.54
C ALA A 259 20.32 7.66 1.68
N GLU A 260 19.05 7.93 2.02
CA GLU A 260 17.91 7.34 1.34
C GLU A 260 16.65 8.22 1.42
N VAL A 261 15.71 7.92 0.53
CA VAL A 261 14.32 8.38 0.56
C VAL A 261 13.44 7.18 0.87
N VAL A 262 12.57 7.28 1.88
CA VAL A 262 11.60 6.25 2.26
C VAL A 262 10.18 6.75 2.03
N CYS A 263 9.31 5.89 1.50
CA CYS A 263 7.96 6.25 1.12
C CYS A 263 6.92 5.27 1.70
N TYR A 264 5.99 5.78 2.51
CA TYR A 264 4.89 5.00 3.10
C TYR A 264 3.56 5.16 2.35
N THR A 265 3.50 6.04 1.36
CA THR A 265 2.31 6.19 0.51
C THR A 265 2.42 5.33 -0.76
N ALA A 266 1.30 4.72 -1.14
CA ALA A 266 1.23 3.93 -2.37
C ALA A 266 1.39 4.78 -3.64
N THR A 267 1.27 6.11 -3.55
CA THR A 267 1.39 7.03 -4.70
C THR A 267 2.81 7.03 -5.26
N TYR A 268 3.83 7.08 -4.40
CA TYR A 268 5.24 7.13 -4.82
C TYR A 268 5.95 5.78 -4.67
N THR A 269 5.20 4.68 -4.54
CA THR A 269 5.75 3.33 -4.68
C THR A 269 6.14 3.11 -6.14
N GLY A 270 7.36 2.65 -6.38
CA GLY A 270 7.90 2.43 -7.73
C GLY A 270 8.20 3.72 -8.49
N GLN A 271 8.39 4.85 -7.80
CA GLN A 271 8.39 6.17 -8.42
C GLN A 271 9.59 6.48 -9.30
N ALA A 272 10.76 5.92 -8.98
CA ALA A 272 12.02 6.20 -9.64
C ALA A 272 12.85 4.92 -9.83
N GLU A 273 13.70 4.93 -10.86
CA GLU A 273 14.64 3.88 -11.22
C GLU A 273 16.08 4.29 -10.93
N GLN A 274 16.98 3.31 -10.89
CA GLN A 274 18.40 3.56 -10.71
C GLN A 274 18.95 4.41 -11.87
N GLY A 275 19.67 5.48 -11.53
CA GLY A 275 20.25 6.44 -12.46
C GLY A 275 19.38 7.68 -12.70
N GLU A 276 18.11 7.66 -12.32
CA GLU A 276 17.23 8.82 -12.47
C GLU A 276 17.51 9.89 -11.41
N VAL A 277 17.37 11.17 -11.78
CA VAL A 277 17.39 12.28 -10.82
C VAL A 277 15.98 12.59 -10.38
N ILE A 278 15.79 12.63 -9.07
CA ILE A 278 14.51 12.97 -8.44
C ILE A 278 14.60 14.31 -7.73
N GLU A 279 13.51 15.07 -7.76
CA GLU A 279 13.16 16.09 -6.78
C GLU A 279 12.23 15.46 -5.73
N VAL A 280 12.53 15.67 -4.46
CA VAL A 280 11.79 15.11 -3.34
C VAL A 280 11.44 16.21 -2.36
N SER A 281 10.17 16.29 -2.00
CA SER A 281 9.67 17.06 -0.85
C SER A 281 9.20 16.09 0.23
N GLY A 282 9.70 16.21 1.45
CA GLY A 282 9.34 15.32 2.55
C GLY A 282 9.91 15.75 3.90
N GLN A 283 9.72 14.92 4.93
CA GLN A 283 10.28 15.17 6.26
C GLN A 283 11.71 14.65 6.35
N LEU A 284 12.65 15.49 6.74
CA LEU A 284 13.99 15.07 7.13
C LEU A 284 13.90 14.27 8.43
N GLU A 285 14.43 13.05 8.43
CA GLU A 285 14.47 12.19 9.61
C GLU A 285 15.91 11.81 9.94
N VAL A 286 16.23 11.83 11.23
CA VAL A 286 17.53 11.40 11.75
C VAL A 286 17.32 10.22 12.70
N SER A 287 18.05 9.13 12.47
CA SER A 287 18.01 7.97 13.35
C SER A 287 18.77 8.22 14.65
N ASN A 288 18.51 7.40 15.66
CA ASN A 288 19.33 7.32 16.88
C ASN A 288 20.81 6.97 16.63
N THR A 289 21.18 6.53 15.43
CA THR A 289 22.57 6.26 15.01
C THR A 289 23.15 7.35 14.11
N GLY A 290 22.42 8.44 13.86
CA GLY A 290 22.84 9.56 13.01
C GLY A 290 22.63 9.35 11.51
N LEU A 291 21.92 8.30 11.08
CA LEU A 291 21.56 8.11 9.67
C LEU A 291 20.45 9.10 9.30
N VAL A 292 20.64 9.80 8.19
CA VAL A 292 19.70 10.82 7.72
C VAL A 292 18.96 10.31 6.47
N ARG A 293 17.64 10.46 6.46
CA ARG A 293 16.77 10.09 5.34
C ARG A 293 15.68 11.14 5.10
N ILE A 294 15.01 11.06 3.96
CA ILE A 294 13.76 11.80 3.70
C ILE A 294 12.58 10.83 3.76
N LEU A 295 11.58 11.16 4.57
CA LEU A 295 10.31 10.46 4.65
C LEU A 295 9.27 11.16 3.76
N VAL A 296 8.65 10.40 2.87
CA VAL A 296 7.48 10.79 2.07
C VAL A 296 6.28 9.92 2.46
N GLY A 297 5.11 10.52 2.64
CA GLY A 297 3.97 9.88 3.28
C GLY A 297 4.07 9.89 4.81
N SER A 298 4.53 11.01 5.39
CA SER A 298 4.59 11.20 6.84
C SER A 298 3.21 11.36 7.48
N THR A 299 2.22 11.75 6.67
CA THR A 299 0.79 11.63 6.90
C THR A 299 0.19 10.65 5.89
N ARG A 300 -1.06 10.24 6.10
CA ARG A 300 -1.71 9.27 5.21
C ARG A 300 -1.97 9.84 3.82
N GLU A 301 -2.25 11.14 3.73
CA GLU A 301 -2.56 11.88 2.51
C GLU A 301 -1.29 12.43 1.85
N ALA A 302 -0.16 12.49 2.58
CA ALA A 302 1.13 12.99 2.09
C ALA A 302 1.08 14.42 1.53
N GLU A 303 0.20 15.28 2.06
CA GLU A 303 0.05 16.67 1.63
C GLU A 303 1.37 17.44 1.77
N GLY A 304 1.82 18.07 0.68
CA GLY A 304 3.10 18.77 0.57
C GLY A 304 4.30 17.87 0.31
N GLU A 305 4.12 16.55 0.19
CA GLU A 305 5.20 15.58 0.09
C GLU A 305 5.13 14.83 -1.25
N TYR A 306 6.25 14.75 -1.97
CA TYR A 306 6.30 14.11 -3.27
C TYR A 306 7.68 13.56 -3.62
N ILE A 307 7.69 12.62 -4.57
CA ILE A 307 8.88 12.19 -5.30
C ILE A 307 8.57 12.38 -6.78
N LYS A 308 9.36 13.20 -7.48
CA LYS A 308 9.20 13.50 -8.90
C LYS A 308 10.51 13.24 -9.64
N VAL A 309 10.48 12.53 -10.75
CA VAL A 309 11.66 12.42 -11.63
C VAL A 309 11.75 13.70 -12.47
N ILE A 310 12.92 14.32 -12.48
CA ILE A 310 13.17 15.60 -13.14
C ILE A 310 14.14 15.51 -14.33
N THR A 311 14.74 14.34 -14.53
CA THR A 311 15.52 14.04 -15.75
C THR A 311 15.13 12.65 -16.25
N SER A 312 14.58 12.61 -17.45
CA SER A 312 14.33 11.39 -18.24
C SER A 312 15.08 11.46 -19.55
#